data_AF-A0AAV6IVW4-F1
#
_entry.id   AF-A0AAV6IVW4-F1
#
_cell.length_a   1.000
_cell.length_b   1.000
_cell.length_c   1.000
_cell.angle_alpha   90.00
_cell.angle_beta   90.00
_cell.angle_gamma   90.00
#
_symmetry.space_group_name_H-M   'P 1'
#
loop_
_entity.id
_entity.type
_entity.pdbx_description
1 polymer ?
#
loop_
_entity_poly.entity_id
_entity_poly.type
_entity_poly.pdbx_seq_one_letter_code
_entity_poly.pdbx_strand_id
1 'polypeptide(L)'
;MLNFYTDKYGLDLPYHSDWLGVEKVRGELFGHYEGLFDKLRWYVKAVKVTNLGSVLKLEFDPVSEEFSRLLVALNACIKGFNHCRPFLCLHSMLVSKGLTIVDLFNSFER
;
A
#
# COMPACT_ATOMS: atom_id res chain seq x y z
N MET A 1 11.85 10.60 -19.15
CA MET A 1 10.40 10.78 -19.32
C MET A 1 10.09 12.10 -20.03
N LEU A 2 10.68 13.25 -19.63
CA LEU A 2 10.54 14.53 -20.36
C LEU A 2 10.85 14.42 -21.87
N ASN A 3 12.03 13.89 -22.22
CA ASN A 3 12.44 13.78 -23.63
C ASN A 3 11.50 12.94 -24.50
N PHE A 4 10.69 12.06 -23.91
CA PHE A 4 9.71 11.29 -24.68
C PHE A 4 8.59 12.18 -25.24
N TYR A 5 8.13 13.17 -24.47
CA TYR A 5 7.09 14.07 -24.92
C TYR A 5 7.61 15.10 -25.92
N THR A 6 8.85 15.56 -25.71
CA THR A 6 9.55 16.44 -26.66
C THR A 6 9.79 15.74 -27.99
N ASP A 7 10.34 14.52 -28.00
CA ASP A 7 10.64 13.78 -29.24
C ASP A 7 9.38 13.33 -29.98
N LYS A 8 8.33 12.95 -29.25
CA LYS A 8 7.15 12.32 -29.85
C LYS A 8 6.06 13.32 -30.23
N TYR A 9 5.97 14.45 -29.53
CA TYR A 9 4.91 15.44 -29.71
C TYR A 9 5.42 16.88 -29.90
N GLY A 10 6.73 17.12 -29.86
CA GLY A 10 7.32 18.46 -30.06
C GLY A 10 7.01 19.44 -28.92
N LEU A 11 6.54 18.93 -27.77
CA LEU A 11 6.16 19.74 -26.62
C LEU A 11 7.30 19.81 -25.63
N ASP A 12 7.85 21.00 -25.45
CA ASP A 12 8.87 21.27 -24.44
C ASP A 12 8.18 21.65 -23.13
N LEU A 13 7.84 20.63 -22.34
CA LEU A 13 7.13 20.80 -21.08
C LEU A 13 8.14 21.02 -19.94
N PRO A 14 8.03 22.11 -19.17
CA PRO A 14 8.87 22.27 -18.00
C PRO A 14 8.55 21.15 -17.00
N TYR A 15 9.60 20.60 -16.36
CA TYR A 15 9.51 19.49 -15.41
C TYR A 15 8.38 19.66 -14.37
N HIS A 16 8.14 20.90 -13.94
CA HIS A 16 7.09 21.24 -12.99
C HIS A 16 5.67 20.93 -13.52
N SER A 17 5.40 21.19 -14.79
CA SER A 17 4.11 20.92 -15.42
C SER A 17 3.86 19.43 -15.61
N ASP A 18 4.89 18.67 -15.99
CA ASP A 18 4.81 17.21 -16.07
C ASP A 18 4.55 16.59 -14.69
N TRP A 19 5.24 17.08 -13.66
CA TRP A 19 5.07 16.64 -12.28
C TRP A 19 3.66 16.95 -11.75
N LEU A 20 3.15 18.17 -11.99
CA LEU A 20 1.78 18.55 -11.64
C LEU A 20 0.73 17.71 -12.37
N GLY A 21 0.98 17.36 -13.63
CA GLY A 21 0.11 16.45 -14.39
C GLY A 21 0.03 15.06 -13.74
N VAL A 22 1.18 14.52 -13.32
CA VAL A 22 1.25 13.24 -12.60
C VAL A 22 0.55 13.31 -11.24
N GLU A 23 0.74 14.38 -10.48
CA GLU A 23 0.05 14.59 -9.20
C GLU A 23 -1.46 14.72 -9.37
N LYS A 24 -1.91 15.47 -10.37
CA LYS A 24 -3.33 15.65 -10.66
C LYS A 24 -3.99 14.32 -11.02
N VAL A 25 -3.38 13.56 -11.93
CA VAL A 25 -3.86 12.22 -12.32
C VAL A 25 -3.86 11.28 -11.12
N ARG A 26 -2.85 11.34 -10.23
CA ARG A 26 -2.85 10.57 -8.98
C ARG A 26 -3.99 10.97 -8.05
N GLY A 27 -4.23 12.26 -7.85
CA GLY A 27 -5.34 12.76 -7.03
C GLY A 27 -6.71 12.36 -7.58
N GLU A 28 -6.87 12.31 -8.91
CA GLU A 28 -8.10 11.86 -9.56
C GLU A 28 -8.29 10.33 -9.49
N LEU A 29 -7.23 9.54 -9.72
CA LEU A 29 -7.29 8.07 -9.68
C LEU A 29 -7.49 7.51 -8.27
N PHE A 30 -6.82 8.12 -7.29
CA PHE A 30 -6.81 7.62 -5.91
C PHE A 30 -7.79 8.40 -5.00
N GLY A 31 -8.31 9.54 -5.46
CA GLY A 31 -9.10 10.47 -4.64
C GLY A 31 -8.23 11.24 -3.65
N HIS A 32 -8.85 12.12 -2.85
CA HIS A 32 -8.15 12.72 -1.72
C HIS A 32 -7.65 11.61 -0.78
N TYR A 33 -6.35 11.61 -0.50
CA TYR A 33 -5.66 10.62 0.34
C TYR A 33 -6.38 10.38 1.68
N GLU A 34 -7.01 11.41 2.24
CA GLU A 34 -7.82 11.34 3.46
C GLU A 34 -8.96 10.30 3.35
N GLY A 35 -9.70 10.29 2.23
CA GLY A 35 -10.82 9.36 2.02
C GLY A 35 -10.38 7.92 1.77
N LEU A 36 -9.14 7.70 1.30
CA LEU A 36 -8.57 6.36 1.19
C LEU A 36 -8.27 5.75 2.55
N PHE A 37 -7.81 6.55 3.51
CA PHE A 37 -7.55 6.06 4.87
C PHE A 37 -8.82 5.65 5.60
N ASP A 38 -9.91 6.41 5.42
CA ASP A 38 -11.20 6.02 5.99
C ASP A 38 -11.73 4.72 5.38
N LYS A 39 -11.56 4.52 4.07
CA LYS A 39 -11.86 3.24 3.41
C LYS A 39 -11.00 2.09 3.95
N LEU A 40 -9.71 2.34 4.21
CA LEU A 40 -8.81 1.34 4.77
C LEU A 40 -9.21 0.96 6.20
N ARG A 41 -9.53 1.96 7.04
CA ARG A 41 -10.03 1.75 8.41
C ARG A 41 -11.34 0.97 8.40
N TRP A 42 -12.25 1.32 7.49
CA TRP A 42 -13.49 0.59 7.29
C TRP A 42 -13.23 -0.86 6.89
N TYR A 43 -12.33 -1.09 5.92
CA TYR A 43 -11.97 -2.44 5.46
C TYR A 43 -11.40 -3.29 6.60
N VAL A 44 -10.46 -2.75 7.39
CA VAL A 44 -9.89 -3.44 8.55
C VAL A 44 -10.97 -3.84 9.54
N LYS A 45 -11.91 -2.93 9.83
CA LYS A 45 -13.03 -3.21 10.74
C LYS A 45 -13.97 -4.27 10.17
N ALA A 46 -14.32 -4.17 8.88
CA ALA A 46 -15.19 -5.11 8.19
C ALA A 46 -14.61 -6.53 8.22
N VAL A 47 -13.33 -6.70 7.86
CA VAL A 47 -12.68 -8.01 7.84
C VAL A 47 -12.60 -8.62 9.24
N LYS A 48 -12.33 -7.82 10.28
CA LYS A 48 -12.32 -8.30 11.67
C LYS A 48 -13.70 -8.83 12.10
N VAL A 49 -14.79 -8.22 11.64
CA VAL A 49 -16.16 -8.66 11.93
C VAL A 49 -16.53 -9.90 11.13
N THR A 50 -16.22 -9.92 9.83
CA THR A 50 -16.68 -11.00 8.93
C THR A 50 -15.80 -12.24 9.01
N ASN A 51 -14.52 -12.11 9.35
CA ASN A 51 -13.56 -13.21 9.39
C ASN A 51 -12.92 -13.32 10.79
N LEU A 52 -13.71 -13.79 11.76
CA LEU A 52 -13.26 -14.09 13.11
C LEU A 52 -11.96 -14.93 13.10
N GLY A 53 -11.00 -14.52 13.93
CA GLY A 53 -9.66 -15.11 14.00
C GLY A 53 -8.66 -14.58 12.96
N SER A 54 -9.06 -13.67 12.08
CA SER A 54 -8.13 -12.98 11.17
C SER A 54 -7.41 -11.85 11.90
N VAL A 55 -6.12 -11.68 11.59
CA VAL A 55 -5.26 -10.65 12.15
C VAL A 55 -5.04 -9.57 11.10
N LEU A 56 -5.50 -8.35 11.41
CA LEU A 56 -5.26 -7.17 10.58
C LEU A 56 -4.67 -6.06 11.45
N LYS A 57 -3.52 -5.54 11.03
CA LYS A 57 -2.77 -4.50 11.73
C LYS A 57 -2.47 -3.34 10.79
N LEU A 58 -3.04 -2.19 11.10
CA LEU A 58 -2.82 -0.93 10.40
C LEU A 58 -1.82 -0.11 11.22
N GLU A 59 -0.70 0.27 10.60
CA GLU A 59 0.37 1.02 11.26
C GLU A 59 0.62 2.37 10.59
N PHE A 60 0.92 3.37 11.40
CA PHE A 60 1.23 4.74 11.01
C PHE A 60 2.63 5.11 11.50
N ASP A 61 3.30 6.01 10.78
CA ASP A 61 4.53 6.62 11.24
C ASP A 61 4.21 7.46 12.49
N PRO A 62 4.93 7.26 13.60
CA PRO A 62 4.62 7.93 14.87
C PRO A 62 4.95 9.43 14.85
N VAL A 63 5.71 9.92 13.86
CA VAL A 63 6.12 11.32 13.75
C VAL A 63 5.31 12.06 12.69
N SER A 64 5.17 11.49 11.49
CA SER A 64 4.40 12.14 10.41
C SER A 64 2.90 11.83 10.46
N GLU A 65 2.47 10.86 11.28
CA GLU A 65 1.11 10.29 11.29
C GLU A 65 0.66 9.72 9.93
N GLU A 66 1.60 9.58 9.00
CA GLU A 66 1.32 9.03 7.69
C GLU A 66 1.19 7.51 7.77
N PHE A 67 0.42 6.94 6.85
CA PHE A 67 0.32 5.50 6.75
C PHE A 67 1.67 4.85 6.44
N SER A 68 2.04 3.87 7.25
CA SER A 68 3.26 3.10 7.07
C SER A 68 2.96 1.79 6.35
N ARG A 69 2.06 0.96 6.92
CA ARG A 69 1.76 -0.36 6.36
C ARG A 69 0.44 -0.95 6.87
N LEU A 70 -0.11 -1.88 6.09
CA LEU A 70 -1.23 -2.75 6.47
C LEU A 70 -0.76 -4.21 6.39
N LEU A 71 -0.82 -4.92 7.52
CA LEU A 71 -0.57 -6.36 7.61
C LEU A 71 -1.91 -7.09 7.67
N VAL A 72 -2.05 -8.15 6.87
CA VAL A 72 -3.27 -8.96 6.78
C VAL A 72 -2.91 -10.44 6.84
N ALA A 73 -3.45 -11.16 7.82
CA ALA A 73 -3.49 -12.61 7.87
C ALA A 73 -4.93 -13.07 8.11
N LEU A 74 -5.54 -13.64 7.07
CA LEU A 74 -6.89 -14.18 7.17
C LEU A 74 -6.87 -15.50 7.94
N ASN A 75 -7.88 -15.75 8.77
CA ASN A 75 -7.97 -16.98 9.57
C ASN A 75 -7.87 -18.25 8.72
N ALA A 76 -8.49 -18.24 7.53
CA ALA A 76 -8.39 -19.34 6.58
C ALA A 76 -6.94 -19.57 6.11
N CYS A 77 -6.20 -18.49 5.84
CA CYS A 77 -4.79 -18.56 5.46
C CYS A 77 -3.91 -19.03 6.63
N ILE A 78 -4.15 -18.54 7.85
CA ILE A 78 -3.42 -18.97 9.06
C ILE A 78 -3.60 -20.47 9.27
N LYS A 79 -4.85 -20.96 9.24
CA LYS A 79 -5.16 -22.39 9.40
C LYS A 79 -4.60 -23.24 8.27
N GLY A 80 -4.68 -22.73 7.03
CA GLY A 80 -4.15 -23.40 5.85
C GLY A 80 -2.62 -23.42 5.80
N PHE A 81 -1.93 -22.48 6.46
CA PHE A 81 -0.47 -22.36 6.43
C PHE A 81 0.23 -23.62 6.92
N ASN A 82 -0.33 -24.29 7.93
CA ASN A 82 0.19 -25.57 8.44
C ASN A 82 0.17 -26.71 7.41
N HIS A 83 -0.57 -26.53 6.31
CA HIS A 83 -0.74 -27.51 5.24
C HIS A 83 -0.19 -27.02 3.89
N CYS A 84 0.34 -25.79 3.85
CA CYS A 84 0.96 -25.19 2.68
C CYS A 84 2.48 -25.17 2.83
N ARG A 85 3.22 -25.22 1.70
CA ARG A 85 4.61 -24.73 1.74
C ARG A 85 4.56 -23.21 1.92
N PRO A 86 5.31 -22.64 2.89
CA PRO A 86 5.38 -21.20 3.06
C PRO A 86 5.74 -20.51 1.74
N PHE A 87 4.87 -19.62 1.27
CA PHE A 87 5.10 -18.82 0.06
C PHE A 87 4.78 -17.36 0.39
N LEU A 88 5.81 -16.52 0.42
CA LEU A 88 5.68 -15.09 0.68
C LEU A 88 5.58 -14.35 -0.65
N CYS A 89 4.40 -13.84 -0.97
CA CYS A 89 4.20 -12.96 -2.12
C CYS A 89 4.24 -11.51 -1.64
N LEU A 90 5.34 -10.81 -1.91
CA LEU A 90 5.42 -9.37 -1.70
C LEU A 90 4.78 -8.66 -2.90
N HIS A 91 3.59 -8.11 -2.72
CA HIS A 91 3.01 -7.18 -3.69
C HIS A 91 3.41 -5.75 -3.29
N SER A 92 4.47 -5.22 -3.90
CA SER A 92 4.84 -3.81 -3.72
C SER A 92 3.99 -2.93 -4.64
N MET A 93 2.88 -2.40 -4.12
CA MET A 93 2.42 -1.10 -4.59
C MET A 93 3.32 -0.05 -3.93
N LEU A 94 4.28 0.46 -4.69
CA LEU A 94 5.31 1.41 -4.23
C LEU A 94 4.70 2.59 -3.46
N VAL A 95 4.82 2.54 -2.13
CA VAL A 95 5.05 3.71 -1.28
C VAL A 95 6.33 3.41 -0.52
N SER A 96 7.36 4.20 -0.78
CA SER A 96 8.75 3.94 -0.41
C SER A 96 8.97 3.83 1.09
N LYS A 97 9.48 2.67 1.56
CA LYS A 97 10.68 2.52 2.41
C LYS A 97 10.91 1.03 2.69
N GLY A 98 12.18 0.62 2.65
CA GLY A 98 12.60 -0.78 2.71
C GLY A 98 12.18 -1.46 4.01
N LEU A 99 11.36 -2.51 3.89
CA LEU A 99 11.19 -3.53 4.91
C LEU A 99 11.94 -4.79 4.50
N THR A 100 12.66 -5.40 5.43
CA THR A 100 13.32 -6.69 5.20
C THR A 100 12.39 -7.85 5.57
N ILE A 101 12.65 -9.03 4.99
CA ILE A 101 11.84 -10.25 5.19
C ILE A 101 11.74 -10.67 6.67
N VAL A 102 12.78 -10.39 7.46
CA VAL A 102 12.85 -10.75 8.88
C VAL A 102 11.91 -9.88 9.72
N ASP A 103 11.77 -8.60 9.37
CA ASP A 103 10.89 -7.66 10.07
C ASP A 103 9.41 -8.03 9.89
N LEU A 104 9.06 -8.59 8.74
CA LEU A 104 7.70 -9.06 8.43
C LEU A 104 7.34 -10.31 9.24
N PHE A 105 8.23 -11.30 9.31
CA PHE A 105 7.97 -12.53 10.06
C PHE A 105 7.82 -12.25 11.57
N ASN A 106 8.73 -11.45 12.12
CA ASN A 106 8.69 -11.03 13.53
C ASN A 106 7.50 -10.13 13.89
N SER A 107 6.84 -9.51 12.90
CA SER A 107 5.63 -8.71 13.13
C SER A 107 4.35 -9.54 13.10
N PHE A 108 4.40 -10.80 12.64
CA PHE A 108 3.28 -11.75 12.73
C PHE A 108 3.34 -12.57 14.02
N GLU A 109 4.52 -12.75 14.62
CA GLU A 109 4.72 -13.48 15.88
C GLU A 109 4.59 -12.61 17.16
N ARG A 110 4.27 -11.32 17.04
CA ARG A 110 4.00 -10.42 18.19
C ARG A 110 2.56 -9.93 18.25
#